data_AF-A0A496TCK7-F1
#
_entry.id   AF-A0A496TCK7-F1
#
_cell.length_a   1.000
_cell.length_b   1.000
_cell.length_c   1.000
_cell.angle_alpha   90.00
_cell.angle_beta   90.00
_cell.angle_gamma   90.00
#
_symmetry.space_group_name_H-M   'P 1'
#
loop_
_entity.id
_entity.type
_entity.pdbx_description
1 polymer ?
#
loop_
_entity_poly.entity_id
_entity_poly.type
_entity_poly.pdbx_seq_one_letter_code
_entity_poly.pdbx_strand_id
1 'polypeptide(L)' 'MLEADGSVSVPDLPVIPCIEGDGIGPDIWKAARRVLDAAVEKAYGGKRK' A
#
# COMPACT_ATOMS: atom_id res chain seq x y z
N MET A 1 -7.10 4.80 -12.98
CA MET A 1 -8.05 4.43 -14.06
C MET A 1 -7.54 3.16 -14.71
N LEU A 2 -8.41 2.22 -15.10
CA LEU A 2 -8.00 1.04 -15.86
C LEU A 2 -7.84 1.47 -17.32
N GLU A 3 -6.67 1.23 -17.89
CA GLU A 3 -6.36 1.54 -19.28
C GLU A 3 -6.77 0.37 -20.19
N ALA A 4 -6.84 0.61 -21.50
CA ALA A 4 -7.29 -0.39 -22.48
C ALA A 4 -6.38 -1.63 -22.56
N ASP A 5 -5.12 -1.52 -22.13
CA ASP A 5 -4.14 -2.62 -22.06
C ASP A 5 -4.20 -3.40 -20.73
N GLY A 6 -5.10 -3.03 -19.82
CA GLY A 6 -5.23 -3.64 -18.49
C GLY A 6 -4.29 -3.04 -17.43
N SER A 7 -3.48 -2.04 -17.76
CA SER A 7 -2.69 -1.30 -16.77
C SER A 7 -3.56 -0.37 -15.92
N VAL A 8 -3.08 -0.02 -14.73
CA VAL A 8 -3.77 0.91 -13.84
C VAL A 8 -2.93 2.15 -13.68
N SER A 9 -3.49 3.32 -14.00
CA SER A 9 -2.90 4.60 -13.64
C SER A 9 -3.01 4.81 -12.12
N VAL A 10 -1.86 4.78 -11.43
CA VAL A 10 -1.71 4.88 -9.97
C VAL A 10 -1.02 6.21 -9.62
N PRO A 11 -1.67 7.10 -8.84
CA PRO A 11 -1.09 8.37 -8.41
C PRO A 11 0.08 8.17 -7.43
N ASP A 12 0.77 9.24 -7.06
CA ASP A 12 1.83 9.19 -6.04
C ASP A 12 1.31 8.98 -4.62
N LEU A 13 0.03 9.31 -4.37
CA LEU A 13 -0.69 9.09 -3.12
C LEU A 13 -1.92 8.21 -3.33
N PRO A 14 -1.76 6.90 -3.61
CA PRO A 14 -2.89 6.01 -3.82
C PRO A 14 -3.60 5.65 -2.51
N VAL A 15 -4.92 5.56 -2.56
CA VAL A 15 -5.71 4.97 -1.47
C VAL A 15 -5.79 3.46 -1.68
N ILE A 16 -5.23 2.69 -0.75
CA ILE A 16 -5.26 1.22 -0.78
C ILE A 16 -6.20 0.72 0.33
N PRO A 17 -7.38 0.16 -0.01
CA PRO A 17 -8.26 -0.43 0.99
C PRO A 17 -7.63 -1.69 1.58
N CYS A 18 -7.79 -1.87 2.89
CA CYS A 18 -7.38 -3.07 3.59
C CYS A 18 -8.50 -3.55 4.52
N ILE A 19 -8.63 -4.87 4.63
CA ILE A 19 -9.43 -5.55 5.64
C ILE A 19 -8.43 -6.25 6.56
N GLU A 20 -8.41 -5.87 7.84
CA GLU A 20 -7.43 -6.40 8.80
C GLU A 20 -7.63 -7.90 9.07
N GLY A 21 -8.86 -8.38 8.88
CA GLY A 21 -9.27 -9.75 9.18
C GLY A 21 -9.56 -9.96 10.66
N ASP A 22 -9.84 -11.21 11.02
CA ASP A 22 -10.19 -11.61 12.40
C ASP A 22 -9.01 -12.31 13.10
N GLY A 23 -9.15 -12.57 14.41
CA GLY A 23 -8.12 -13.24 15.21
C GLY A 23 -6.85 -12.40 15.32
N ILE A 24 -5.72 -12.94 14.84
CA ILE A 24 -4.41 -12.23 14.84
C ILE A 24 -4.23 -11.30 13.63
N GLY A 25 -5.24 -11.17 12.77
CA GLY A 25 -5.22 -10.32 11.58
C GLY A 25 -4.81 -8.86 11.87
N PRO A 26 -5.44 -8.17 12.84
CA PRO A 26 -5.07 -6.81 13.22
C PRO A 26 -3.61 -6.64 13.68
N ASP A 27 -3.07 -7.62 14.41
CA ASP A 27 -1.68 -7.59 14.88
C ASP A 27 -0.69 -7.71 13.71
N ILE A 28 -0.96 -8.65 12.81
CA ILE A 28 -0.15 -8.84 11.59
C ILE A 28 -0.26 -7.61 10.69
N TRP A 29 -1.47 -7.08 10.48
CA TRP A 29 -1.68 -5.92 9.62
C TRP A 29 -0.93 -4.70 10.14
N LYS A 30 -0.95 -4.46 11.45
CA LYS A 30 -0.19 -3.37 12.08
C LYS A 30 1.32 -3.51 11.86
N ALA A 31 1.86 -4.74 11.89
CA ALA A 31 3.26 -4.99 11.59
C ALA A 31 3.56 -4.82 10.09
N ALA A 32 2.73 -5.40 9.22
CA ALA A 32 2.89 -5.33 7.77
C ALA A 32 2.86 -3.90 7.24
N ARG A 33 1.90 -3.08 7.70
CA ARG A 33 1.77 -1.68 7.32
C ARG A 33 3.06 -0.89 7.56
N ARG A 34 3.70 -1.08 8.72
CA ARG A 34 4.98 -0.40 9.05
C ARG A 34 6.10 -0.78 8.09
N VAL A 35 6.16 -2.05 7.67
CA VAL A 35 7.17 -2.54 6.73
C VAL A 35 6.92 -1.95 5.33
N LEU A 36 5.66 -1.93 4.89
CA LEU A 36 5.27 -1.37 3.60
C LEU A 36 5.57 0.13 3.53
N ASP A 37 5.16 0.90 4.55
CA ASP A 37 5.41 2.35 4.62
C ASP A 37 6.92 2.66 4.54
N ALA A 38 7.75 1.91 5.29
CA ALA A 38 9.20 2.08 5.27
C ALA A 38 9.84 1.68 3.93
N ALA A 39 9.31 0.64 3.27
CA ALA A 39 9.79 0.20 1.96
C ALA A 39 9.50 1.24 0.87
N VAL A 40 8.29 1.81 0.87
CA VAL A 40 7.89 2.89 -0.05
C VAL A 40 8.77 4.13 0.18
N GLU A 41 8.95 4.55 1.43
CA GLU A 41 9.82 5.68 1.77
C GLU A 41 11.26 5.45 1.28
N LYS A 42 11.81 4.26 1.53
CA LYS A 42 13.17 3.91 1.11
C LYS A 42 13.34 3.87 -0.41
N ALA A 43 12.35 3.35 -1.15
CA ALA A 43 12.43 3.21 -2.59
C ALA A 43 12.23 4.54 -3.32
N TYR A 44 11.40 5.43 -2.79
CA TYR A 44 10.96 6.64 -3.49
C TYR A 44 11.40 7.95 -2.82
N GLY A 45 12.08 7.91 -1.68
CA GLY A 45 12.58 9.10 -0.98
C GLY A 45 11.49 10.11 -0.67
N GLY A 46 10.32 9.62 -0.26
CA GLY A 46 9.14 10.42 0.06
C GLY A 46 8.35 10.96 -1.13
N LYS A 47 8.75 10.68 -2.38
CA LYS A 47 8.02 11.11 -3.60
C LYS A 47 6.72 10.35 -3.84
N ARG A 48 6.59 9.13 -3.31
CA ARG A 48 5.38 8.30 -3.36
C ARG A 48 5.04 7.84 -1.95
N LYS A 49 3.74 7.73 -1.60
CA LYS A 49 3.26 7.26 -0.29
C LYS A 49 1.93 6.54 -0.39
#